data_AF-A0A366HK04-F1
#
_entry.id   AF-A0A366HK04-F1
#
_cell.length_a   1.000
_cell.length_b   1.000
_cell.length_c   1.000
_cell.angle_alpha   90.00
_cell.angle_beta   90.00
_cell.angle_gamma   90.00
#
_symmetry.space_group_name_H-M   'P 1'
#
loop_
_entity.id
_entity.type
_entity.pdbx_description
1 polymer ?
#
loop_
_entity_poly.entity_id
_entity_poly.type
_entity_poly.pdbx_seq_one_letter_code
_entity_poly.pdbx_strand_id
1 'polypeptide(L)' 'MADITSTQLAKIVGCTPSAICMERHRGRLQGGEKRPGVRGVVFPKTEVIKWLRYKCLSHLIEKLP' A
#
# COMPACT_ATOMS: atom_id res chain seq x y z
N MET A 1 2.61 13.04 11.55
CA MET A 1 3.19 12.29 10.39
C MET A 1 2.14 12.28 9.29
N ALA A 2 2.50 12.56 8.03
CA ALA A 2 1.53 12.64 6.94
C ALA A 2 1.14 11.23 6.46
N ASP A 3 -0.17 10.95 6.44
CA ASP A 3 -0.73 9.69 5.93
C ASP A 3 -0.82 9.68 4.39
N ILE A 4 -0.90 8.49 3.79
CA ILE A 4 -0.90 8.29 2.34
C ILE A 4 -2.23 7.68 1.90
N THR A 5 -2.90 8.31 0.94
CA THR A 5 -4.14 7.76 0.36
C THR A 5 -3.86 6.58 -0.57
N SER A 6 -4.82 5.68 -0.72
CA SER A 6 -4.79 4.56 -1.68
C SER A 6 -4.53 5.04 -3.11
N THR A 7 -5.04 6.22 -3.47
CA THR A 7 -4.84 6.84 -4.78
C THR A 7 -3.40 7.32 -4.96
N GLN A 8 -2.80 7.96 -3.95
CA GLN A 8 -1.39 8.35 -3.99
C GLN A 8 -0.48 7.11 -4.01
N LEU A 9 -0.78 6.10 -3.19
CA LEU A 9 -0.01 4.87 -3.14
C LEU A 9 -0.06 4.11 -4.47
N ALA A 10 -1.24 4.03 -5.09
CA ALA A 10 -1.42 3.43 -6.41
C ALA A 10 -0.55 4.11 -7.48
N LYS A 11 -0.44 5.45 -7.46
CA LYS A 11 0.45 6.20 -8.35
C LYS A 11 1.92 5.89 -8.12
N ILE A 12 2.35 5.79 -6.85
CA ILE A 12 3.75 5.47 -6.49
C ILE A 12 4.16 4.08 -7.00
N VAL A 13 3.27 3.10 -6.84
CA VAL A 13 3.54 1.70 -7.20
C VAL A 13 3.28 1.42 -8.68
N GLY A 14 2.56 2.30 -9.37
CA GLY A 14 2.16 2.09 -10.76
C GLY A 14 1.05 1.03 -10.91
N CYS A 15 0.05 1.06 -10.04
CA CYS A 15 -1.09 0.14 -10.07
C CYS A 15 -2.44 0.86 -9.89
N THR A 16 -3.54 0.12 -9.83
CA THR A 16 -4.87 0.70 -9.58
C THR A 16 -5.14 0.86 -8.08
N PRO A 17 -5.96 1.85 -7.65
CA PRO A 17 -6.37 1.96 -6.24
C PRO A 17 -7.06 0.70 -5.71
N SER A 18 -7.79 -0.03 -6.56
CA SER A 18 -8.41 -1.31 -6.21
C SER A 18 -7.38 -2.38 -5.86
N ALA A 19 -6.24 -2.42 -6.56
CA ALA A 19 -5.15 -3.34 -6.22
C ALA A 19 -4.57 -3.05 -4.81
N ILE A 20 -4.46 -1.78 -4.43
CA ILE A 20 -4.06 -1.41 -3.06
C ILE A 20 -5.08 -1.91 -2.03
N CYS A 21 -6.37 -1.75 -2.32
CA CYS A 21 -7.43 -2.27 -1.45
C CYS A 21 -7.42 -3.80 -1.35
N MET A 22 -7.06 -4.51 -2.43
CA MET A 22 -6.89 -5.96 -2.39
C MET A 22 -5.73 -6.40 -1.51
N GLU A 23 -4.60 -5.68 -1.54
CA GLU A 23 -3.45 -5.97 -0.66
C GLU A 23 -3.79 -5.74 0.82
N ARG A 24 -4.65 -4.76 1.12
CA ARG A 24 -5.25 -4.59 2.45
C ARG A 24 -6.16 -5.76 2.80
N HIS A 25 -7.06 -6.16 1.90
CA HIS A 25 -7.96 -7.29 2.12
C HIS A 25 -7.21 -8.63 2.35
N ARG A 26 -6.08 -8.81 1.67
CA ARG A 26 -5.16 -9.94 1.86
C ARG A 26 -4.32 -9.88 3.14
N GLY A 27 -4.48 -8.82 3.95
CA GLY A 27 -3.69 -8.62 5.18
C GLY A 27 -2.23 -8.23 4.95
N ARG A 28 -1.81 -7.96 3.71
CA ARG A 28 -0.42 -7.58 3.38
C ARG A 28 -0.12 -6.11 3.64
N LEU A 29 -1.13 -5.26 3.47
CA LEU A 29 -1.07 -3.84 3.81
C LEU A 29 -1.99 -3.58 5.01
N GLN A 30 -1.40 -3.30 6.17
CA GLN A 30 -2.17 -3.15 7.40
C GLN A 30 -2.73 -1.73 7.59
N GLY A 31 -3.76 -1.64 8.44
CA GLY A 31 -4.47 -0.40 8.73
C GLY A 31 -5.34 0.06 7.57
N GLY A 32 -5.31 1.36 7.31
CA GLY A 32 -6.15 1.97 6.30
C GLY A 32 -7.55 2.28 6.82
N GLU A 33 -7.93 3.55 6.81
CA GLU A 33 -9.28 3.98 7.18
C GLU A 33 -9.90 4.88 6.12
N LYS A 34 -11.22 4.84 6.00
CA LYS A 34 -11.94 5.82 5.19
C LYS A 34 -12.10 7.09 6.03
N ARG A 35 -11.59 8.22 5.53
CA ARG A 35 -11.76 9.52 6.16
C ARG A 35 -12.82 10.35 5.42
N PRO A 36 -13.72 11.05 6.13
CA PRO A 36 -14.65 11.99 5.50
C PRO A 36 -13.91 13.01 4.62
N GLY A 37 -14.42 13.28 3.43
CA GLY A 37 -13.81 14.24 2.49
C GLY A 37 -12.55 13.75 1.76
N VAL A 38 -12.03 12.54 2.06
CA VAL A 38 -10.86 11.98 1.37
C VAL A 38 -11.29 10.88 0.42
N ARG A 39 -10.91 11.00 -0.85
CA ARG A 39 -11.17 9.97 -1.86
C ARG A 39 -10.23 8.78 -1.67
N GLY A 40 -10.76 7.70 -1.11
CA GLY A 40 -10.06 6.42 -0.96
C GLY A 40 -9.81 6.04 0.50
N VAL A 41 -8.87 5.12 0.71
CA VAL A 41 -8.46 4.66 2.04
C VAL A 41 -7.16 5.36 2.41
N VAL A 42 -7.04 5.86 3.63
CA VAL A 42 -5.87 6.56 4.13
C VAL A 42 -5.04 5.63 5.00
N PHE A 43 -3.79 5.42 4.63
CA PHE A 43 -2.88 4.50 5.29
C PHE A 43 -1.79 5.25 6.06
N PRO A 44 -1.40 4.77 7.25
CA PRO A 44 -0.22 5.26 7.95
C PRO A 44 1.03 5.07 7.09
N LYS A 45 1.85 6.11 6.99
CA LYS A 45 3.09 6.07 6.19
C LYS A 45 4.03 4.93 6.61
N THR A 46 4.09 4.61 7.90
CA THR A 46 4.90 3.51 8.44
C THR A 46 4.50 2.16 7.88
N GLU A 47 3.20 1.87 7.80
CA GLU A 47 2.67 0.61 7.25
C GLU A 47 2.88 0.52 5.74
N VAL A 48 2.74 1.64 5.03
CA VAL A 48 3.06 1.72 3.60
C VAL A 48 4.55 1.39 3.36
N ILE A 49 5.47 1.96 4.14
CA ILE A 49 6.91 1.69 3.99
C ILE A 49 7.22 0.22 4.25
N LYS A 50 6.64 -0.39 5.30
CA LYS A 50 6.82 -1.82 5.59
C LYS A 50 6.35 -2.69 4.42
N TRP A 51 5.16 -2.42 3.90
CA TRP A 51 4.59 -3.16 2.78
C TRP A 51 5.44 -3.02 1.50
N LEU A 52 5.92 -1.81 1.18
CA LEU A 52 6.81 -1.58 0.02
C LEU A 52 8.14 -2.32 0.16
N ARG A 53 8.74 -2.33 1.35
CA ARG A 53 9.96 -3.09 1.63
C ARG A 53 9.74 -4.59 1.42
N TYR A 54 8.65 -5.13 1.96
CA TYR A 54 8.28 -6.52 1.76
C TYR A 54 8.10 -6.86 0.28
N LYS A 55 7.33 -6.05 -0.46
CA LYS A 55 7.14 -6.19 -1.92
C LYS A 55 8.47 -6.24 -2.68
N CYS A 56 9.39 -5.32 -2.37
CA CYS A 56 10.70 -5.26 -3.00
C CYS A 56 11.53 -6.52 -2.69
N LEU A 57 11.58 -6.94 -1.43
CA LEU A 57 12.31 -8.13 -1.00
C LEU A 57 11.74 -9.41 -1.62
N SER A 58 10.41 -9.59 -1.64
CA SER A 58 9.78 -10.75 -2.27
C SER A 58 10.13 -10.84 -3.76
N HIS A 59 10.08 -9.71 -4.48
CA HIS A 59 10.44 -9.65 -5.89
C HIS A 59 11.93 -9.93 -6.15
N LEU A 60 12.81 -9.54 -5.21
CA LEU A 60 14.23 -9.88 -5.28
C LEU A 60 14.46 -11.38 -5.03
N ILE A 61 13.80 -11.95 -4.02
CA ILE A 61 13.93 -13.37 -3.67
C ILE A 61 13.46 -14.27 -4.82
N GLU A 62 12.34 -13.94 -5.46
CA GLU A 62 11.82 -14.69 -6.63
C GLU A 62 12.79 -14.69 -7.83
N LYS A 63 13.79 -13.79 -7.85
CA LYS A 63 14.78 -13.67 -8.91
C LYS A 63 16.16 -14.24 -8.53
N LEU A 64 16.32 -14.73 -7.30
CA LEU A 64 17.54 -15.43 -6.91
C LEU A 64 17.55 -16.82 -7.59
N PRO A 65 18.71 -17.26 -8.11
CA PRO A 65 18.86 -18.56 -8.76
C PRO A 65 18.69 -19.73 -7.80
#